data_AF-A0A9P4VWV9-F1
#
_entry.id   AF-A0A9P4VWV9-F1
#
_cell.length_a   1.000
_cell.length_b   1.000
_cell.length_c   1.000
_cell.angle_alpha   90.00
_cell.angle_beta   90.00
_cell.angle_gamma   90.00
#
_symmetry.space_group_name_H-M   'P 1'
#
loop_
_entity.id
_entity.type
_entity.pdbx_description
1 polymer ?
#
loop_
_entity_poly.entity_id
_entity_poly.type
_entity_poly.pdbx_seq_one_letter_code
_entity_poly.pdbx_strand_id
1 'polypeptide(L)'
;IPIRKSTDDIASQNATANLGIDKEITITKKRQPTAKLDISRLLSPAGIPKLRKISKDRLKFRGKGHEFTDVARLLNTYQLWLDDLYPRAKFADGLLMIEKLGHSKQLQIMRKQWIDE
;
A
#
# COMPACT_ATOMS: atom_id res chain seq x y z
N ILE A 1 23.89 54.92 -45.66
CA ILE A 1 22.49 54.83 -46.14
C ILE A 1 21.89 53.53 -45.58
N PRO A 2 20.87 53.58 -44.70
CA PRO A 2 20.30 52.42 -44.00
C PRO A 2 18.92 52.00 -44.57
N ILE A 3 18.60 50.71 -44.62
CA ILE A 3 17.25 50.20 -44.92
C ILE A 3 17.02 48.95 -44.05
N ARG A 4 16.43 49.12 -42.85
CA ARG A 4 15.01 48.95 -42.47
C ARG A 4 14.56 47.49 -42.26
N LYS A 5 14.20 47.24 -41.01
CA LYS A 5 13.50 46.10 -40.41
C LYS A 5 12.02 46.16 -40.83
N SER A 6 11.40 45.04 -41.21
CA SER A 6 9.93 44.93 -41.26
C SER A 6 9.49 43.57 -40.75
N THR A 7 8.94 43.60 -39.55
CA THR A 7 7.99 42.66 -38.98
C THR A 7 6.63 42.90 -39.63
N ASP A 8 5.95 41.86 -40.10
CA ASP A 8 4.52 41.95 -40.39
C ASP A 8 3.81 40.68 -39.89
N ASP A 9 2.79 40.97 -39.09
CA ASP A 9 1.92 40.11 -38.32
C ASP A 9 0.99 39.26 -39.19
N ILE A 10 0.74 38.01 -38.77
CA ILE A 10 -0.42 37.23 -39.25
C ILE A 10 -1.31 36.94 -38.06
N ALA A 11 -2.34 37.78 -37.90
CA ALA A 11 -3.52 37.51 -37.12
C ALA A 11 -4.73 37.41 -38.07
N SER A 12 -5.39 36.26 -38.09
CA SER A 12 -6.79 36.17 -38.48
C SER A 12 -7.44 34.97 -37.80
N GLN A 13 -8.21 35.26 -36.75
CA GLN A 13 -9.16 34.33 -36.15
C GLN A 13 -10.50 34.40 -36.89
N ASN A 14 -11.13 33.24 -37.07
CA ASN A 14 -12.54 32.93 -36.75
C ASN A 14 -12.90 31.59 -37.44
N ALA A 15 -12.97 30.47 -36.75
CA ALA A 15 -14.05 30.04 -35.85
C ALA A 15 -15.33 29.64 -36.59
N THR A 16 -15.45 28.35 -36.90
CA THR A 16 -16.74 27.64 -36.92
C THR A 16 -16.55 26.19 -36.47
N ALA A 17 -17.01 25.95 -35.24
CA ALA A 17 -17.66 24.74 -34.76
C ALA A 17 -17.03 23.38 -35.08
N ASN A 18 -16.24 22.86 -34.14
CA ASN A 18 -16.30 21.44 -33.84
C ASN A 18 -16.58 21.26 -32.35
N LEU A 19 -17.85 20.96 -32.06
CA LEU A 19 -18.45 20.81 -30.73
C LEU A 19 -17.87 19.57 -30.05
N GLY A 20 -17.46 19.73 -28.79
CA GLY A 20 -16.65 18.77 -28.06
C GLY A 20 -17.29 17.40 -27.84
N ILE A 21 -16.48 16.36 -28.04
CA ILE A 21 -16.44 14.98 -27.54
C ILE A 21 -15.07 14.52 -28.12
N ASP A 22 -13.98 14.25 -27.43
CA ASP A 22 -13.74 13.56 -26.17
C ASP A 22 -12.57 14.24 -25.44
N LYS A 23 -12.81 14.75 -24.24
CA LYS A 23 -11.72 14.77 -23.26
C LYS A 23 -11.53 13.31 -22.86
N GLU A 24 -10.72 12.57 -23.63
CA GLU A 24 -10.12 11.35 -23.13
C GLU A 24 -9.35 11.76 -21.88
N ILE A 25 -9.98 11.54 -20.73
CA ILE A 25 -9.30 11.63 -19.44
C ILE A 25 -8.33 10.46 -19.52
N THR A 26 -7.12 10.70 -20.01
CA THR A 26 -6.02 9.76 -19.85
C THR A 26 -5.75 9.76 -18.36
N ILE A 27 -6.51 8.94 -17.62
CA ILE A 27 -6.25 8.59 -16.23
C ILE A 27 -4.95 7.82 -16.31
N THR A 28 -3.83 8.54 -16.41
CA THR A 28 -2.54 8.05 -15.97
C THR A 28 -2.75 7.79 -14.50
N LYS A 29 -3.21 6.57 -14.18
CA LYS A 29 -3.25 6.03 -12.83
C LYS A 29 -1.84 6.21 -12.32
N LYS A 30 -1.58 7.33 -11.62
CA LYS A 30 -0.36 7.53 -10.86
C LYS A 30 -0.31 6.33 -9.95
N ARG A 31 0.58 5.39 -10.29
CA ARG A 31 0.76 4.16 -9.53
C ARG A 31 0.98 4.63 -8.10
N GLN A 32 0.05 4.30 -7.21
CA GLN A 32 0.20 4.62 -5.79
C GLN A 32 1.61 4.17 -5.40
N PRO A 33 2.42 5.09 -4.83
CA PRO A 33 3.82 4.81 -4.52
C PRO A 33 3.84 3.48 -3.79
N THR A 34 4.64 2.55 -4.30
CA THR A 34 4.72 1.18 -3.79
C THR A 34 4.86 1.28 -2.29
N ALA A 35 3.84 0.86 -1.53
CA ALA A 35 3.84 0.97 -0.08
C ALA A 35 4.93 0.03 0.42
N LYS A 36 6.16 0.52 0.55
CA LYS A 36 7.27 -0.30 1.00
C LYS A 36 6.91 -0.82 2.39
N LEU A 37 7.01 -2.13 2.56
CA LEU A 37 6.90 -2.71 3.88
C LEU A 37 8.17 -2.31 4.64
N ASP A 38 8.07 -1.24 5.41
CA ASP A 38 9.15 -0.71 6.23
C ASP A 38 8.89 -0.98 7.71
N ILE A 39 9.96 -0.96 8.52
CA ILE A 39 9.88 -1.16 9.98
C ILE A 39 8.88 -0.18 10.61
N SER A 40 8.88 1.08 10.17
CA SER A 40 7.94 2.11 10.61
C SER A 40 6.48 1.76 10.32
N ARG A 41 6.22 1.10 9.18
CA ARG A 41 4.87 0.64 8.80
C ARG A 41 4.46 -0.57 9.64
N LEU A 42 5.40 -1.44 10.00
CA LEU A 42 5.14 -2.61 10.83
C LEU A 42 4.90 -2.25 12.31
N LEU A 43 5.59 -1.22 12.82
CA LEU A 43 5.42 -0.68 14.17
C LEU A 43 4.28 0.35 14.28
N SER A 44 3.78 0.85 13.15
CA SER A 44 2.62 1.72 13.08
C SER A 44 1.40 1.09 13.77
N PRO A 45 0.44 1.88 14.27
CA PRO A 45 -0.82 1.37 14.80
C PRO A 45 -1.56 0.39 13.87
N ALA A 46 -1.35 0.48 12.55
CA ALA A 46 -1.93 -0.42 11.55
C ALA A 46 -1.21 -1.77 11.40
N GLY A 47 0.02 -1.92 11.91
CA GLY A 47 0.86 -3.11 11.81
C GLY A 47 0.67 -4.08 12.98
N ILE A 48 1.74 -4.39 13.70
CA ILE A 48 1.73 -5.38 14.80
C ILE A 48 0.77 -5.02 15.94
N PRO A 49 0.62 -3.74 16.36
CA PRO A 49 -0.38 -3.38 17.38
C PRO A 49 -1.81 -3.75 16.97
N LYS A 50 -2.17 -3.58 15.68
CA LYS A 50 -3.47 -4.02 15.15
C LYS A 50 -3.59 -5.54 15.18
N LEU A 51 -2.53 -6.26 14.82
CA LEU A 51 -2.49 -7.71 14.87
C LEU A 51 -2.71 -8.25 16.28
N ARG A 52 -2.10 -7.66 17.32
CA ARG A 52 -2.33 -8.03 18.73
C ARG A 52 -3.82 -7.94 19.09
N LYS A 53 -4.49 -6.84 18.71
CA LYS A 53 -5.93 -6.65 18.95
C LYS A 53 -6.77 -7.69 18.20
N ILE A 54 -6.53 -7.85 16.90
CA ILE A 54 -7.26 -8.81 16.07
C ILE A 54 -7.10 -10.24 16.61
N SER A 55 -5.88 -10.64 16.96
CA SER A 55 -5.62 -11.96 17.54
C SER A 55 -6.36 -12.16 18.85
N LYS A 56 -6.41 -11.15 19.73
CA LYS A 56 -7.16 -11.27 20.99
C LYS A 56 -8.68 -11.33 20.78
N ASP A 57 -9.19 -10.57 19.81
CA ASP A 57 -10.63 -10.40 19.62
C ASP A 57 -11.27 -11.48 18.73
N ARG A 58 -10.58 -11.86 17.64
CA ARG A 58 -11.12 -12.73 16.59
C ARG A 58 -10.62 -14.17 16.64
N LEU A 59 -9.45 -14.41 17.22
CA LEU A 59 -8.85 -15.74 17.21
C LEU A 59 -9.28 -16.52 18.46
N LYS A 60 -10.42 -17.20 18.34
CA LYS A 60 -10.88 -18.18 19.33
C LYS A 60 -10.73 -19.57 18.75
N PHE A 61 -9.89 -20.37 19.40
CA PHE A 61 -9.70 -21.77 19.04
C PHE A 61 -10.78 -22.63 19.68
N ARG A 62 -11.28 -23.59 18.91
CA ARG A 62 -12.28 -24.55 19.38
C ARG A 62 -11.60 -25.75 20.05
N GLY A 63 -10.38 -26.09 19.62
CA GLY A 63 -9.59 -27.17 20.20
C GLY A 63 -9.73 -28.48 19.43
N LYS A 64 -9.59 -29.60 20.14
CA LYS A 64 -9.46 -30.95 19.56
C LYS A 64 -10.61 -31.26 18.58
N GLY A 65 -10.26 -31.76 17.40
CA GLY A 65 -11.22 -32.06 16.31
C GLY A 65 -11.57 -30.87 15.40
N HIS A 66 -11.09 -29.66 15.70
CA HIS A 66 -11.25 -28.48 14.84
C HIS A 66 -9.91 -27.91 14.36
N GLU A 67 -8.82 -28.67 14.49
CA GLU A 67 -7.45 -28.19 14.27
C GLU A 67 -7.26 -27.60 12.86
N PHE A 68 -7.76 -28.29 11.83
CA PHE A 68 -7.71 -27.78 10.45
C PHE A 68 -8.44 -26.44 10.32
N THR A 69 -9.66 -26.37 10.85
CA THR A 69 -10.50 -25.17 10.82
C THR A 69 -9.89 -24.03 11.63
N ASP A 70 -9.27 -24.35 12.76
CA ASP A 70 -8.62 -23.41 13.66
C ASP A 70 -7.34 -22.84 13.02
N VAL A 71 -6.54 -23.67 12.33
CA VAL A 71 -5.39 -23.21 11.53
C VAL A 71 -5.84 -22.41 10.31
N ALA A 72 -6.92 -22.82 9.63
CA ALA A 72 -7.49 -22.04 8.52
C ALA A 72 -7.95 -20.65 8.99
N ARG A 73 -8.59 -20.57 10.16
CA ARG A 73 -8.99 -19.29 10.78
C ARG A 73 -7.77 -18.44 11.16
N LEU A 74 -6.74 -19.06 11.71
CA LEU A 74 -5.47 -18.41 12.01
C LEU A 74 -4.87 -17.80 10.74
N LEU A 75 -4.69 -18.61 9.71
CA LEU A 75 -4.08 -18.19 8.45
C LEU A 75 -4.87 -17.07 7.78
N ASN A 76 -6.20 -17.20 7.71
CA ASN A 76 -7.07 -16.16 7.14
C ASN A 76 -6.97 -14.83 7.90
N THR A 77 -6.78 -14.89 9.23
CA THR A 77 -6.56 -13.69 10.05
C THR A 77 -5.26 -12.98 9.68
N TYR A 78 -4.17 -13.74 9.51
CA TYR A 78 -2.88 -13.18 9.07
C TYR A 78 -2.92 -12.68 7.62
N GLN A 79 -3.65 -13.35 6.74
CA GLN A 79 -3.84 -12.92 5.35
C GLN A 79 -4.52 -11.55 5.29
N LEU A 80 -5.68 -11.41 5.95
CA LEU A 80 -6.42 -10.14 5.98
C LEU A 80 -5.59 -9.01 6.61
N TRP A 81 -4.87 -9.31 7.70
CA TRP A 81 -4.00 -8.33 8.34
C TRP A 81 -2.85 -7.88 7.42
N LEU A 82 -2.26 -8.81 6.68
CA LEU A 82 -1.19 -8.49 5.74
C LEU A 82 -1.72 -7.70 4.53
N ASP A 83 -2.90 -8.04 4.02
CA ASP A 83 -3.53 -7.32 2.92
C ASP A 83 -3.85 -5.86 3.32
N ASP A 84 -4.31 -5.64 4.56
CA ASP A 84 -4.49 -4.29 5.11
C ASP A 84 -3.15 -3.50 5.16
N LEU A 85 -2.05 -4.20 5.40
CA LEU A 85 -0.72 -3.60 5.57
C LEU A 85 -0.03 -3.35 4.22
N TYR A 86 -0.13 -4.32 3.31
CA TYR A 86 0.55 -4.35 2.01
C TYR A 86 -0.24 -5.16 0.96
N PRO A 87 -1.29 -4.57 0.36
CA PRO A 87 -2.23 -5.27 -0.54
C PRO A 87 -1.64 -5.64 -1.92
N ARG A 88 -0.36 -5.32 -2.17
CA ARG A 88 0.28 -5.48 -3.48
C ARG A 88 1.15 -6.73 -3.60
N ALA A 89 1.38 -7.46 -2.51
CA ALA A 89 2.20 -8.67 -2.53
C ALA A 89 1.37 -9.91 -2.22
N LYS A 90 1.86 -11.05 -2.72
CA LYS A 90 1.36 -12.34 -2.27
C LYS A 90 1.71 -12.52 -0.79
N PHE A 91 0.87 -13.26 -0.08
CA PHE A 91 1.08 -13.55 1.34
C PHE A 91 2.49 -14.11 1.63
N ALA A 92 2.97 -15.03 0.79
CA ALA A 92 4.31 -15.61 0.91
C ALA A 92 5.44 -14.57 0.80
N ASP A 93 5.33 -13.63 -0.15
CA ASP A 93 6.35 -12.58 -0.34
C ASP A 93 6.35 -11.61 0.86
N GLY A 94 5.17 -11.27 1.37
CA GLY A 94 5.04 -10.43 2.56
C GLY A 94 5.64 -11.09 3.81
N LEU A 95 5.53 -12.42 3.96
CA LEU A 95 6.21 -13.16 5.04
C LEU A 95 7.74 -13.05 4.93
N LEU A 96 8.31 -13.26 3.74
CA LEU A 96 9.75 -13.13 3.51
C LEU A 96 10.25 -11.71 3.81
N MET A 97 9.45 -10.69 3.48
CA MET A 97 9.77 -9.31 3.81
C MET A 97 9.71 -9.05 5.33
N ILE A 98 8.66 -9.54 6.01
CA ILE A 98 8.52 -9.41 7.48
C ILE A 98 9.66 -10.13 8.20
N GLU A 99 10.08 -11.31 7.73
CA GLU A 99 11.22 -12.05 8.30
C GLU A 99 12.50 -11.22 8.23
N LYS A 100 12.80 -10.65 7.05
CA LYS A 100 13.95 -9.76 6.86
C LYS A 100 13.90 -8.54 7.78
N LEU A 101 12.73 -7.91 7.93
CA LEU A 101 12.52 -6.78 8.85
C LEU A 101 12.60 -7.19 10.32
N GLY A 102 12.25 -8.44 10.62
CA GLY A 102 12.31 -9.06 11.95
C GLY A 102 13.71 -9.20 12.51
N HIS A 103 14.72 -9.30 11.63
CA HIS A 103 16.12 -9.30 12.03
C HIS A 103 16.67 -7.91 12.42
N SER A 104 15.88 -6.84 12.24
CA SER A 104 16.30 -5.51 12.66
C SER A 104 16.32 -5.37 14.19
N LYS A 105 17.37 -4.73 14.72
CA LYS A 105 17.54 -4.46 16.16
C LYS A 105 16.34 -3.75 16.77
N GLN A 106 15.75 -2.80 16.04
CA GLN A 106 14.59 -2.04 16.52
C GLN A 106 13.38 -2.95 16.75
N LEU A 107 13.12 -3.88 15.81
CA LEU A 107 12.02 -4.82 15.96
C LEU A 107 12.29 -5.84 17.07
N GLN A 108 13.54 -6.27 17.25
CA GLN A 108 13.92 -7.16 18.35
C GLN A 108 13.72 -6.53 19.72
N ILE A 109 14.06 -5.24 19.89
CA ILE A 109 13.82 -4.49 21.13
C ILE A 109 12.32 -4.39 21.40
N MET A 110 11.52 -3.99 20.41
CA MET A 110 10.06 -3.90 20.54
C MET A 110 9.42 -5.27 20.82
N ARG A 111 9.91 -6.35 20.21
CA ARG A 111 9.46 -7.72 20.51
C ARG A 111 9.74 -8.11 21.95
N LYS A 112 10.93 -7.81 22.47
CA LYS A 112 11.26 -8.07 23.88
C LYS A 112 10.32 -7.30 24.81
N GLN A 113 10.06 -6.04 24.51
CA GLN A 113 9.13 -5.21 25.28
C GLN A 113 7.70 -5.80 25.32
N TRP A 114 7.21 -6.39 24.22
CA TRP A 114 5.89 -7.02 24.21
C TRP A 114 5.82 -8.40 24.87
N ILE A 115 6.96 -9.06 25.06
CA ILE A 115 7.02 -10.36 25.76
C ILE A 115 7.13 -10.15 27.27
N ASP A 116 7.80 -9.08 27.68
CA ASP A 116 7.99 -8.70 29.09
C ASP A 116 6.73 -8.04 29.69
N GLU A 117 5.76 -7.66 28.84
CA GLU A 117 4.45 -7.10 29.19
C GLU A 117 3.37 -8.18 29.31
#